data_AF-A0A4Q2Z7R4-F1
#
_entry.id   AF-A0A4Q2Z7R4-F1
#
_cell.length_a   1.000
_cell.length_b   1.000
_cell.length_c   1.000
_cell.angle_alpha   90.00
_cell.angle_beta   90.00
_cell.angle_gamma   90.00
#
_symmetry.space_group_name_H-M   'P 1'
#
loop_
_entity.id
_entity.type
_entity.pdbx_description
1 polymer ?
#
loop_
_entity_poly.entity_id
_entity_poly.type
_entity_poly.pdbx_seq_one_letter_code
_entity_poly.pdbx_strand_id
1 'polypeptide(L)'
;MRTTLLIRGFRHIVLAATLLAPGLARAQVKYLDQGKKWGPVSRQDFYSRDQGSQMIPLAWAKALKAPDGTPFLADKFARYGYLPNPGSDLPIGFTQAGPTGSQQLGMTCAACHTRDLIVRDQRYRVDGGPAISNFFGLLTDMIAAVNQVLEPGAFEPFAAAVLGPNPSGQRVSDLRAAVELWYLRENTLRERSYPVDYWGTGRLDAVSMIF
;
A
#
# COMPACT_ATOMS: atom_id res chain seq x y z
N MET A 1 -71.55 2.68 -26.41
CA MET A 1 -70.71 2.94 -27.61
C MET A 1 -69.27 2.61 -27.26
N ARG A 2 -68.70 1.63 -27.96
CA ARG A 2 -67.31 1.17 -27.81
C ARG A 2 -66.39 2.20 -28.45
N THR A 3 -65.35 2.63 -27.73
CA THR A 3 -64.23 3.35 -28.36
C THR A 3 -62.93 2.72 -27.90
N THR A 4 -62.41 1.86 -28.76
CA THR A 4 -61.14 1.16 -28.63
C THR A 4 -60.02 2.15 -28.95
N LEU A 5 -59.20 2.54 -27.97
CA LEU A 5 -58.00 3.34 -28.22
C LEU A 5 -56.75 2.44 -28.17
N LEU A 6 -56.20 2.17 -29.36
CA LEU A 6 -54.91 1.53 -29.57
C LEU A 6 -53.79 2.48 -29.13
N ILE A 7 -53.13 2.19 -28.01
CA ILE A 7 -51.89 2.88 -27.62
C ILE A 7 -50.71 2.09 -28.17
N ARG A 8 -50.04 2.68 -29.16
CA ARG A 8 -48.81 2.21 -29.79
C ARG A 8 -47.69 2.10 -28.75
N GLY A 9 -47.06 0.93 -28.66
CA GLY A 9 -45.90 0.69 -27.81
C GLY A 9 -44.69 1.51 -28.25
N PHE A 10 -44.25 2.44 -27.40
CA PHE A 10 -42.94 3.07 -27.50
C PHE A 10 -41.88 2.07 -27.01
N ARG A 11 -41.14 1.46 -27.94
CA ARG A 11 -39.90 0.75 -27.62
C ARG A 11 -38.85 1.81 -27.32
N HIS A 12 -38.65 2.12 -26.05
CA HIS A 12 -37.50 2.89 -25.60
C HIS A 12 -36.24 2.05 -25.81
N ILE A 13 -35.51 2.34 -26.88
CA ILE A 13 -34.11 1.91 -27.04
C ILE A 13 -33.31 2.75 -26.07
N VAL A 14 -32.99 2.17 -24.90
CA VAL A 14 -31.99 2.73 -23.99
C VAL A 14 -30.63 2.52 -24.65
N LEU A 15 -30.13 3.56 -25.32
CA LEU A 15 -28.74 3.60 -25.78
C LEU A 15 -27.86 3.77 -24.53
N ALA A 16 -27.35 2.67 -24.00
CA ALA A 16 -26.34 2.71 -22.96
C ALA A 16 -25.05 3.29 -23.56
N ALA A 17 -24.83 4.59 -23.37
CA ALA A 17 -23.54 5.20 -23.65
C ALA A 17 -22.54 4.74 -22.58
N THR A 18 -21.91 3.59 -22.83
CA THR A 18 -20.67 3.21 -22.13
C THR A 18 -19.60 4.25 -22.48
N LEU A 19 -19.45 5.24 -21.61
CA LEU A 19 -18.24 6.07 -21.53
C LEU A 19 -17.11 5.16 -21.04
N LEU A 20 -16.56 4.38 -21.97
CA LEU A 20 -15.21 3.86 -21.86
C LEU A 20 -14.30 5.08 -21.93
N ALA A 21 -13.95 5.66 -20.78
CA ALA A 21 -12.81 6.55 -20.68
C ALA A 21 -11.59 5.73 -21.14
N PRO A 22 -11.03 5.97 -22.34
CA PRO A 22 -9.85 5.26 -22.77
C PRO A 22 -8.74 5.64 -21.80
N GLY A 23 -7.98 4.63 -21.39
CA GLY A 23 -6.97 4.74 -20.35
C GLY A 23 -6.16 6.03 -20.46
N LEU A 24 -5.97 6.69 -19.32
CA LEU A 24 -4.79 7.51 -19.10
C LEU A 24 -3.59 6.59 -19.37
N ALA A 25 -3.15 6.56 -20.63
CA ALA A 25 -1.83 6.13 -21.00
C ALA A 25 -0.91 6.78 -19.98
N ARG A 26 -0.13 5.98 -19.25
CA ARG A 26 0.75 6.43 -18.18
C ARG A 26 1.54 7.63 -18.70
N ALA A 27 1.09 8.85 -18.40
CA ALA A 27 1.76 10.05 -18.87
C ALA A 27 3.21 9.93 -18.40
N GLN A 28 4.16 10.05 -19.34
CA GLN A 28 5.58 9.89 -19.03
C GLN A 28 5.93 10.80 -17.86
N VAL A 29 6.47 10.25 -16.79
CA VAL A 29 6.88 11.04 -15.62
C VAL A 29 8.03 11.96 -16.04
N LYS A 30 7.84 13.28 -15.92
CA LYS A 30 8.92 14.26 -16.07
C LYS A 30 9.52 14.54 -14.69
N TYR A 31 10.80 14.28 -14.54
CA TYR A 31 11.53 14.66 -13.33
C TYR A 31 11.87 16.14 -13.38
N LEU A 32 11.68 16.85 -12.26
CA LEU A 32 12.13 18.24 -12.15
C LEU A 32 13.66 18.33 -12.17
N ASP A 33 14.19 19.42 -12.70
CA ASP A 33 15.59 19.78 -12.53
C ASP A 33 15.81 20.23 -11.08
N GLN A 34 16.48 19.38 -10.31
CA GLN A 34 16.84 19.63 -8.90
C GLN A 34 18.35 19.85 -8.74
N GLY A 35 18.99 20.33 -9.82
CA GLY A 35 20.40 20.69 -9.85
C GLY A 35 21.31 19.62 -10.45
N LYS A 36 22.52 20.05 -10.84
CA LYS A 36 23.50 19.25 -11.60
C LYS A 36 23.94 17.94 -10.93
N LYS A 37 23.77 17.81 -9.61
CA LYS A 37 24.12 16.61 -8.82
C LYS A 37 22.92 15.67 -8.59
N TRP A 38 21.71 16.08 -8.98
CA TRP A 38 20.50 15.29 -8.83
C TRP A 38 20.11 14.59 -10.14
N GLY A 39 20.66 13.40 -10.34
CA GLY A 39 20.49 12.59 -11.54
C GLY A 39 19.84 11.24 -11.26
N PRO A 40 19.76 10.35 -12.27
CA PRO A 40 19.15 9.03 -12.12
C PRO A 40 19.74 8.20 -10.98
N VAL A 41 21.07 8.22 -10.81
CA VAL A 41 21.76 7.44 -9.76
C VAL A 41 21.42 7.95 -8.36
N SER A 42 21.57 9.25 -8.10
CA SER A 42 21.24 9.82 -6.78
C SER A 42 19.76 9.74 -6.46
N ARG A 43 18.89 9.84 -7.47
CA ARG A 43 17.45 9.61 -7.30
C ARG A 43 17.11 8.17 -6.92
N GLN A 44 17.71 7.19 -7.61
CA GLN A 44 17.44 5.78 -7.30
C GLN A 44 17.93 5.41 -5.91
N ASP A 45 19.10 5.90 -5.52
CA ASP A 45 19.60 5.77 -4.15
C ASP A 45 18.65 6.45 -3.16
N PHE A 46 18.17 7.68 -3.40
CA PHE A 46 17.17 8.34 -2.56
C PHE A 46 15.89 7.51 -2.39
N TYR A 47 15.38 6.88 -3.45
CA TYR A 47 14.16 6.08 -3.41
C TYR A 47 14.23 4.82 -2.56
N SER A 48 15.43 4.32 -2.25
CA SER A 48 15.60 3.02 -1.58
C SER A 48 16.73 3.01 -0.55
N ARG A 49 17.25 4.18 -0.15
CA ARG A 49 18.25 4.27 0.91
C ARG A 49 17.65 3.85 2.23
N ASP A 50 18.12 2.72 2.74
CA ASP A 50 17.71 2.20 4.04
C ASP A 50 18.07 3.18 5.18
N GLN A 51 17.16 3.27 6.15
CA GLN A 51 17.25 4.15 7.31
C GLN A 51 16.98 3.39 8.62
N GLY A 52 16.93 2.05 8.57
CA GLY A 52 16.73 1.20 9.74
C GLY A 52 15.29 1.10 10.21
N SER A 53 14.32 1.66 9.49
CA SER A 53 12.89 1.47 9.77
C SER A 53 12.50 0.00 9.59
N GLN A 54 11.75 -0.54 10.54
CA GLN A 54 11.24 -1.91 10.51
C GLN A 54 9.76 -1.90 10.85
N MET A 55 8.90 -2.01 9.84
CA MET A 55 7.45 -2.03 10.03
C MET A 55 6.97 -3.44 10.35
N ILE A 56 7.35 -4.41 9.52
CA ILE A 56 6.88 -5.79 9.58
C ILE A 56 7.89 -6.70 8.86
N PRO A 57 8.06 -7.98 9.26
CA PRO A 57 8.84 -8.92 8.48
C PRO A 57 8.34 -8.99 7.03
N LEU A 58 9.24 -8.86 6.07
CA LEU A 58 8.90 -8.80 4.64
C LEU A 58 8.17 -10.07 4.18
N ALA A 59 8.57 -11.22 4.71
CA ALA A 59 7.90 -12.49 4.43
C ALA A 59 6.43 -12.47 4.86
N TRP A 60 6.10 -11.81 5.98
CA TRP A 60 4.72 -11.66 6.43
C TRP A 60 3.96 -10.73 5.49
N ALA A 61 4.51 -9.54 5.19
CA ALA A 61 3.87 -8.60 4.26
C ALA A 61 3.54 -9.24 2.89
N LYS A 62 4.43 -10.11 2.38
CA LYS A 62 4.19 -10.87 1.14
C LYS A 62 3.11 -11.95 1.27
N ALA A 63 2.92 -12.51 2.46
CA ALA A 63 1.92 -13.55 2.74
C ALA A 63 0.55 -12.99 3.15
N LEU A 64 0.50 -11.75 3.64
CA LEU A 64 -0.73 -11.07 4.04
C LEU A 64 -1.66 -10.84 2.85
N LYS A 65 -2.96 -10.79 3.16
CA LYS A 65 -4.03 -10.47 2.22
C LYS A 65 -4.80 -9.25 2.71
N ALA A 66 -5.36 -8.48 1.79
CA ALA A 66 -6.36 -7.48 2.09
C ALA A 66 -7.72 -8.16 2.41
N PRO A 67 -8.71 -7.41 2.97
CA PRO A 67 -10.01 -7.98 3.34
C PRO A 67 -10.77 -8.64 2.18
N ASP A 68 -10.53 -8.20 0.94
CA ASP A 68 -11.09 -8.79 -0.28
C ASP A 68 -10.36 -10.06 -0.76
N GLY A 69 -9.34 -10.51 -0.02
CA GLY A 69 -8.53 -11.68 -0.32
C GLY A 69 -7.38 -11.45 -1.29
N THR A 70 -7.22 -10.25 -1.84
CA THR A 70 -6.08 -9.92 -2.72
C THR A 70 -4.77 -9.85 -1.92
N PRO A 71 -3.60 -10.15 -2.53
CA PRO A 71 -2.32 -9.99 -1.84
C PRO A 71 -2.14 -8.55 -1.33
N PHE A 72 -1.69 -8.39 -0.09
CA PHE A 72 -1.61 -7.06 0.54
C PHE A 72 -0.68 -6.09 -0.22
N LEU A 73 0.33 -6.62 -0.91
CA LEU A 73 1.28 -5.87 -1.74
C LEU A 73 0.91 -5.81 -3.24
N ALA A 74 -0.28 -6.27 -3.65
CA ALA A 74 -0.63 -6.46 -5.06
C ALA A 74 -0.45 -5.20 -5.93
N ASP A 75 -0.82 -4.03 -5.40
CA ASP A 75 -0.74 -2.74 -6.09
C ASP A 75 0.50 -1.93 -5.67
N LYS A 76 1.43 -2.53 -4.93
CA LYS A 76 2.60 -1.85 -4.35
C LYS A 76 2.20 -0.59 -3.56
N PHE A 77 1.11 -0.68 -2.79
CA PHE A 77 0.56 0.41 -1.98
C PHE A 77 0.06 1.64 -2.76
N ALA A 78 -0.20 1.50 -4.07
CA ALA A 78 -0.77 2.57 -4.87
C ALA A 78 -2.11 3.10 -4.32
N ARG A 79 -2.94 2.23 -3.72
CA ARG A 79 -4.19 2.58 -3.03
C ARG A 79 -4.02 3.56 -1.87
N TYR A 80 -2.81 3.64 -1.29
CA TYR A 80 -2.45 4.61 -0.26
C TYR A 80 -1.66 5.80 -0.82
N GLY A 81 -1.55 5.94 -2.14
CA GLY A 81 -0.86 7.07 -2.79
C GLY A 81 0.66 6.92 -2.93
N TYR A 82 1.23 5.76 -2.61
CA TYR A 82 2.67 5.54 -2.82
C TYR A 82 2.99 5.31 -4.29
N LEU A 83 4.14 5.83 -4.71
CA LEU A 83 4.52 5.92 -6.12
C LEU A 83 5.32 4.69 -6.57
N PRO A 84 5.17 4.23 -7.82
CA PRO A 84 5.94 3.11 -8.34
C PRO A 84 7.43 3.45 -8.40
N ASN A 85 8.28 2.51 -7.97
CA ASN A 85 9.74 2.59 -8.06
C ASN A 85 10.24 1.74 -9.24
N PRO A 86 10.69 2.36 -10.35
CA PRO A 86 11.16 1.61 -11.51
C PRO A 86 12.30 0.66 -11.15
N GLY A 87 12.18 -0.62 -11.54
CA GLY A 87 13.18 -1.65 -11.22
C GLY A 87 13.10 -2.23 -9.80
N SER A 88 12.06 -1.90 -9.03
CA SER A 88 11.84 -2.46 -7.68
C SER A 88 10.45 -3.10 -7.53
N ASP A 89 10.39 -4.12 -6.67
CA ASP A 89 9.14 -4.76 -6.25
C ASP A 89 8.37 -3.98 -5.18
N LEU A 90 9.02 -3.00 -4.56
CA LEU A 90 8.44 -2.11 -3.56
C LEU A 90 8.25 -0.70 -4.12
N PRO A 91 7.29 0.09 -3.64
CA PRO A 91 7.13 1.48 -4.06
C PRO A 91 8.29 2.37 -3.61
N ILE A 92 8.33 3.60 -4.12
CA ILE A 92 9.33 4.59 -3.73
C ILE A 92 9.25 4.79 -2.23
N GLY A 93 10.41 4.72 -1.57
CA GLY A 93 10.52 4.91 -0.14
C GLY A 93 10.25 3.66 0.70
N PHE A 94 10.18 2.48 0.10
CA PHE A 94 10.08 1.23 0.83
C PHE A 94 11.28 0.34 0.51
N THR A 95 11.80 -0.32 1.55
CA THR A 95 13.01 -1.13 1.48
C THR A 95 12.78 -2.53 2.03
N GLN A 96 13.64 -3.44 1.58
CA GLN A 96 13.83 -4.75 2.19
C GLN A 96 15.19 -4.75 2.89
N ALA A 97 15.21 -4.50 4.19
CA ALA A 97 16.43 -4.34 4.97
C ALA A 97 16.72 -5.57 5.85
N GLY A 98 17.99 -5.83 6.15
CA GLY A 98 18.41 -6.95 7.00
C GLY A 98 18.82 -8.22 6.25
N PRO A 99 19.21 -9.28 6.97
CA PRO A 99 19.74 -10.51 6.38
C PRO A 99 18.66 -11.28 5.62
N THR A 100 19.05 -11.96 4.54
CA THR A 100 18.19 -12.90 3.81
C THR A 100 17.50 -13.87 4.77
N GLY A 101 16.18 -14.04 4.62
CA GLY A 101 15.37 -14.87 5.52
C GLY A 101 14.86 -14.19 6.79
N SER A 102 15.33 -12.98 7.10
CA SER A 102 14.86 -12.15 8.23
C SER A 102 14.62 -10.69 7.83
N GLN A 103 14.49 -10.44 6.52
CA GLN A 103 14.32 -9.10 5.97
C GLN A 103 13.06 -8.43 6.51
N GLN A 104 13.18 -7.15 6.81
CA GLN A 104 12.10 -6.28 7.24
C GLN A 104 11.63 -5.42 6.07
N LEU A 105 10.31 -5.24 5.95
CA LEU A 105 9.74 -4.16 5.16
C LEU A 105 9.88 -2.87 5.98
N GLY A 106 10.63 -1.92 5.46
CA GLY A 106 10.86 -0.61 6.07
C GLY A 106 10.41 0.54 5.20
N MET A 107 10.19 1.70 5.80
CA MET A 107 10.02 2.97 5.10
C MET A 107 11.30 3.81 5.16
N THR A 108 11.49 4.63 4.14
CA THR A 108 12.56 5.63 4.05
C THR A 108 11.96 7.02 3.91
N CYS A 109 12.79 8.04 4.05
CA CYS A 109 12.42 9.44 3.81
C CYS A 109 11.66 9.63 2.49
N ALA A 110 12.01 8.89 1.43
CA ALA A 110 11.37 9.06 0.13
C ALA A 110 9.88 8.67 0.11
N ALA A 111 9.40 7.87 1.07
CA ALA A 111 7.98 7.51 1.15
C ALA A 111 7.11 8.72 1.52
N CYS A 112 7.67 9.63 2.32
CA CYS A 112 7.01 10.86 2.77
C CYS A 112 7.49 12.09 1.97
N HIS A 113 8.68 12.02 1.37
CA HIS A 113 9.34 13.11 0.63
C HIS A 113 9.43 12.82 -0.87
N THR A 114 8.40 12.22 -1.46
CA THR A 114 8.28 12.15 -2.92
C THR A 114 6.83 12.33 -3.32
N ARG A 115 6.57 13.18 -4.32
CA ARG A 115 5.21 13.33 -4.87
C ARG A 115 5.22 13.44 -6.38
N ASP A 116 4.08 13.11 -6.97
CA ASP A 116 3.73 13.48 -8.33
C ASP A 116 2.75 14.65 -8.33
N LEU A 117 2.98 15.63 -9.21
CA LEU A 117 2.04 16.70 -9.54
C LEU A 117 1.52 16.50 -10.96
N ILE A 118 0.25 16.81 -11.20
CA ILE A 118 -0.32 16.79 -12.56
C ILE A 118 -0.61 18.23 -12.96
N VAL A 119 0.01 18.69 -14.04
CA VAL A 119 -0.19 20.03 -14.61
C VAL A 119 -0.47 19.86 -16.09
N ARG A 120 -1.68 20.23 -16.56
CA ARG A 120 -2.10 20.09 -17.96
C ARG A 120 -1.81 18.67 -18.51
N ASP A 121 -2.31 17.65 -17.80
CA ASP A 121 -2.14 16.22 -18.09
C ASP A 121 -0.69 15.68 -18.02
N GLN A 122 0.30 16.53 -17.76
CA GLN A 122 1.69 16.12 -17.56
C GLN A 122 1.96 15.81 -16.09
N ARG A 123 2.46 14.60 -15.84
CA ARG A 123 2.93 14.17 -14.51
C ARG A 123 4.37 14.64 -14.27
N TYR A 124 4.59 15.34 -13.17
CA TYR A 124 5.89 15.82 -12.71
C TYR A 124 6.27 15.17 -11.39
N ARG A 125 7.43 14.53 -11.32
CA ARG A 125 8.00 13.97 -10.09
C ARG A 125 8.79 15.04 -9.37
N VAL A 126 8.48 15.22 -8.09
CA VAL A 126 9.22 16.10 -7.17
C VAL A 126 9.85 15.22 -6.08
N ASP A 127 11.17 15.06 -6.14
CA ASP A 127 11.93 14.37 -5.10
C ASP A 127 12.24 15.38 -3.98
N GLY A 128 11.89 15.07 -2.74
CA GLY A 128 11.93 16.02 -1.61
C GLY A 128 10.59 16.72 -1.31
N GLY A 129 9.60 16.61 -2.22
CA GLY A 129 8.27 17.19 -2.03
C GLY A 129 7.38 16.36 -1.09
N PRO A 130 6.42 16.97 -0.37
CA PRO A 130 5.57 16.24 0.57
C PRO A 130 4.64 15.26 -0.17
N ALA A 131 4.71 13.98 0.19
CA ALA A 131 3.91 12.94 -0.42
C ALA A 131 2.41 13.20 -0.22
N ILE A 132 1.62 12.81 -1.21
CA ILE A 132 0.16 12.75 -1.11
C ILE A 132 -0.20 11.29 -0.82
N SER A 133 0.07 10.85 0.40
CA SER A 133 -0.11 9.46 0.84
C SER A 133 -1.04 9.36 2.05
N ASN A 134 -1.73 8.23 2.17
CA ASN A 134 -2.57 7.87 3.31
C ASN A 134 -1.83 6.84 4.18
N PHE A 135 -0.89 7.33 4.99
CA PHE A 135 -0.10 6.47 5.87
C PHE A 135 -0.95 5.82 6.97
N PHE A 136 -1.91 6.55 7.53
CA PHE A 136 -2.83 6.02 8.54
C PHE A 136 -3.63 4.84 8.00
N GLY A 137 -4.15 4.95 6.78
CA GLY A 137 -4.84 3.85 6.09
C GLY A 137 -3.92 2.64 5.87
N LEU A 138 -2.67 2.86 5.44
CA LEU A 138 -1.70 1.77 5.29
C LEU A 138 -1.48 1.02 6.61
N LEU A 139 -1.22 1.75 7.71
CA LEU A 139 -1.01 1.15 9.02
C LEU A 139 -2.25 0.42 9.52
N THR A 140 -3.42 1.04 9.40
CA THR A 140 -4.70 0.49 9.87
C THR A 140 -5.02 -0.82 9.14
N ASP A 141 -4.88 -0.83 7.82
CA ASP A 141 -5.15 -2.02 7.02
C ASP A 141 -4.08 -3.10 7.22
N MET A 142 -2.82 -2.72 7.49
CA MET A 142 -1.77 -3.68 7.82
C MET A 142 -2.07 -4.38 9.15
N ILE A 143 -2.46 -3.63 10.18
CA ILE A 143 -2.86 -4.17 11.48
C ILE A 143 -4.08 -5.09 11.32
N ALA A 144 -5.07 -4.67 10.52
CA ALA A 144 -6.25 -5.48 10.23
C ALA A 144 -5.90 -6.78 9.49
N ALA A 145 -5.01 -6.72 8.48
CA ALA A 145 -4.53 -7.89 7.75
C ALA A 145 -3.78 -8.87 8.67
N VAL A 146 -3.01 -8.37 9.63
CA VAL A 146 -2.35 -9.23 10.63
C VAL A 146 -3.36 -9.84 11.60
N ASN A 147 -4.36 -9.09 12.06
CA ASN A 147 -5.43 -9.67 12.88
C ASN A 147 -6.14 -10.81 12.13
N GLN A 148 -6.41 -10.62 10.83
CA GLN A 148 -7.11 -11.62 10.01
C GLN A 148 -6.38 -12.97 9.98
N VAL A 149 -5.05 -13.01 10.03
CA VAL A 149 -4.33 -14.29 10.05
C VAL A 149 -4.36 -14.97 11.42
N LEU A 150 -4.71 -14.25 12.48
CA LEU A 150 -4.88 -14.81 13.83
C LEU A 150 -6.26 -15.45 14.04
N GLU A 151 -7.23 -15.13 13.18
CA GLU A 151 -8.57 -15.73 13.20
C GLU A 151 -8.54 -17.26 13.03
N PRO A 152 -9.54 -17.98 13.57
CA PRO A 152 -9.59 -19.44 13.48
C PRO A 152 -9.51 -19.95 12.04
N GLY A 153 -8.54 -20.83 11.76
CA GLY A 153 -8.32 -21.46 10.45
C GLY A 153 -7.64 -20.59 9.40
N ALA A 154 -7.27 -19.34 9.72
CA ALA A 154 -6.56 -18.44 8.80
C ALA A 154 -5.02 -18.54 8.93
N PHE A 155 -4.52 -19.08 10.03
CA PHE A 155 -3.09 -19.06 10.35
C PHE A 155 -2.29 -20.10 9.57
N GLU A 156 -2.85 -21.28 9.31
CA GLU A 156 -2.14 -22.38 8.65
C GLU A 156 -1.70 -22.01 7.22
N PRO A 157 -2.55 -21.42 6.35
CA PRO A 157 -2.12 -20.94 5.05
C PRO A 157 -1.05 -19.83 5.14
N PHE A 158 -1.17 -18.93 6.12
CA PHE A 158 -0.19 -17.87 6.36
C PHE A 158 1.16 -18.48 6.78
N ALA A 159 1.17 -19.41 7.73
CA ALA A 159 2.37 -20.08 8.20
C ALA A 159 3.06 -20.87 7.09
N ALA A 160 2.31 -21.56 6.23
CA ALA A 160 2.85 -22.25 5.06
C ALA A 160 3.49 -21.27 4.06
N ALA A 161 2.88 -20.10 3.85
CA ALA A 161 3.44 -19.06 2.97
C ALA A 161 4.73 -18.43 3.53
N VAL A 162 4.82 -18.28 4.85
CA VAL A 162 5.98 -17.66 5.52
C VAL A 162 7.13 -18.65 5.75
N LEU A 163 6.83 -19.87 6.18
CA LEU A 163 7.83 -20.86 6.61
C LEU A 163 8.18 -21.86 5.51
N GLY A 164 7.42 -21.90 4.42
CA GLY A 164 7.50 -22.93 3.40
C GLY A 164 6.62 -24.15 3.70
N PRO A 165 6.63 -25.17 2.82
CA PRO A 165 5.80 -26.36 2.97
C PRO A 165 6.23 -27.20 4.18
N ASN A 166 5.24 -27.82 4.84
CA ASN A 166 5.42 -28.75 5.97
C ASN A 166 6.33 -28.23 7.11
N PRO A 167 6.07 -27.02 7.67
CA PRO A 167 6.84 -26.52 8.79
C PRO A 167 6.62 -27.41 10.03
N SER A 168 7.63 -27.52 10.90
CA SER A 168 7.46 -28.21 12.18
C SER A 168 6.47 -27.47 13.08
N GLY A 169 5.77 -28.22 13.94
CA GLY A 169 4.80 -27.63 14.89
C GLY A 169 5.43 -26.53 15.77
N GLN A 170 6.68 -26.71 16.18
CA GLN A 170 7.42 -25.68 16.93
C GLN A 170 7.57 -24.39 16.13
N ARG A 171 7.98 -24.44 14.86
CA ARG A 171 8.14 -23.23 14.03
C ARG A 171 6.82 -22.52 13.78
N VAL A 172 5.72 -23.27 13.64
CA VAL A 172 4.37 -22.70 13.52
C VAL A 172 3.99 -21.98 14.83
N SER A 173 4.25 -22.61 15.98
CA SER A 173 4.01 -22.02 17.30
C SER A 173 4.84 -20.75 17.52
N ASP A 174 6.13 -20.78 17.18
CA ASP A 174 7.04 -19.62 17.31
C ASP A 174 6.58 -18.46 16.41
N LEU A 175 6.19 -18.77 15.18
CA LEU A 175 5.63 -17.77 14.26
C LEU A 175 4.34 -17.18 14.83
N ARG A 176 3.45 -18.00 15.37
CA ARG A 176 2.17 -17.52 15.94
C ARG A 176 2.42 -16.57 17.09
N ALA A 177 3.29 -16.94 18.02
CA ALA A 177 3.67 -16.08 19.14
C ALA A 177 4.28 -14.74 18.66
N ALA A 178 5.12 -14.77 17.62
CA ALA A 178 5.70 -13.55 17.05
C ALA A 178 4.63 -12.65 16.40
N VAL A 179 3.67 -13.22 15.68
CA VAL A 179 2.57 -12.48 15.05
C VAL A 179 1.64 -11.89 16.09
N GLU A 180 1.30 -12.65 17.13
CA GLU A 180 0.48 -12.17 18.26
C GLU A 180 1.17 -11.02 19.00
N LEU A 181 2.48 -11.11 19.23
CA LEU A 181 3.26 -10.04 19.86
C LEU A 181 3.31 -8.78 18.99
N TRP A 182 3.56 -8.91 17.69
CA TRP A 182 3.54 -7.80 16.75
C TRP A 182 2.16 -7.14 16.73
N TYR A 183 1.09 -7.94 16.60
CA TYR A 183 -0.28 -7.44 16.57
C TYR A 183 -0.63 -6.71 17.85
N LEU A 184 -0.34 -7.28 19.02
CA LEU A 184 -0.60 -6.65 20.30
C LEU A 184 0.07 -5.29 20.39
N ARG A 185 1.35 -5.18 20.00
CA ARG A 185 2.09 -3.91 20.02
C ARG A 185 1.44 -2.86 19.11
N GLU A 186 1.27 -3.18 17.83
CA GLU A 186 0.77 -2.21 16.84
C GLU A 186 -0.69 -1.84 17.08
N ASN A 187 -1.52 -2.82 17.45
CA ASN A 187 -2.93 -2.61 17.74
C ASN A 187 -3.12 -1.75 19.00
N THR A 188 -2.28 -1.93 20.02
CA THR A 188 -2.31 -1.09 21.23
C THR A 188 -1.96 0.35 20.89
N LEU A 189 -0.92 0.58 20.08
CA LEU A 189 -0.57 1.94 19.61
C LEU A 189 -1.73 2.55 18.82
N ARG A 190 -2.34 1.78 17.92
CA ARG A 190 -3.50 2.23 17.16
C ARG A 190 -4.68 2.63 18.04
N GLU A 191 -5.06 1.81 19.00
CA GLU A 191 -6.26 2.02 19.82
C GLU A 191 -6.07 3.03 20.95
N ARG A 192 -4.84 3.20 21.44
CA ARG A 192 -4.57 4.04 22.62
C ARG A 192 -3.83 5.33 22.31
N SER A 193 -3.05 5.37 21.24
CA SER A 193 -2.20 6.51 20.91
C SER A 193 -2.74 7.35 19.74
N TYR A 194 -3.54 6.77 18.84
CA TYR A 194 -4.06 7.49 17.66
C TYR A 194 -5.51 7.93 17.88
N PRO A 195 -5.84 9.23 17.72
CA PRO A 195 -7.23 9.66 17.60
C PRO A 195 -7.86 9.04 16.34
N VAL A 196 -9.15 8.71 16.42
CA VAL A 196 -9.86 7.88 15.41
C VAL A 196 -9.88 8.48 13.99
N ASP A 197 -9.58 9.77 13.82
CA ASP A 197 -9.63 10.52 12.55
C ASP A 197 -8.40 11.42 12.30
N TYR A 198 -7.22 11.07 12.83
CA TYR A 198 -6.16 12.07 13.04
C TYR A 198 -5.44 12.56 11.75
N TRP A 199 -5.19 11.69 10.76
CA TRP A 199 -4.44 12.10 9.54
C TRP A 199 -5.17 11.76 8.25
N GLY A 200 -5.63 12.80 7.55
CA GLY A 200 -6.04 12.70 6.15
C GLY A 200 -4.85 12.54 5.20
N THR A 201 -5.14 12.26 3.93
CA THR A 201 -4.12 12.12 2.88
C THR A 201 -3.15 13.32 2.84
N GLY A 202 -1.85 13.03 2.83
CA GLY A 202 -0.78 14.04 2.81
C GLY A 202 -0.49 14.67 4.16
N ARG A 203 -1.09 14.18 5.25
CA ARG A 203 -0.74 14.52 6.63
C ARG A 203 -0.20 13.28 7.33
N LEU A 204 0.81 13.46 8.17
CA LEU A 204 1.17 12.55 9.24
C LEU A 204 1.85 13.34 10.36
N ASP A 205 1.64 12.94 11.60
CA ASP A 205 2.48 13.39 12.72
C ASP A 205 3.73 12.52 12.76
N ALA A 206 4.63 12.75 11.81
CA ALA A 206 5.85 11.95 11.66
C ALA A 206 6.68 11.91 12.94
N VAL A 207 6.69 13.01 13.71
CA VAL A 207 7.48 13.11 14.94
C VAL A 207 6.91 12.17 15.99
N SER A 208 5.61 12.24 16.28
CA SER A 208 4.98 11.34 17.26
C SER A 208 4.90 9.89 16.81
N MET A 209 5.11 9.59 15.52
CA MET A 209 5.15 8.22 14.99
C MET A 209 6.54 7.61 14.95
N ILE A 210 7.60 8.42 14.92
CA ILE A 210 9.00 7.96 14.83
C ILE A 210 9.69 7.96 16.20
N PHE A 211 9.31 8.87 17.10
CA PHE A 211 9.89 9.07 18.44
C PHE A 211 8.89 8.79 19.55
#